data_AF-A0A9D7PQC7-F1
#
_entry.id   AF-A0A9D7PQC7-F1
#
_cell.length_a   1.000
_cell.length_b   1.000
_cell.length_c   1.000
_cell.angle_alpha   90.00
_cell.angle_beta   90.00
_cell.angle_gamma   90.00
#
_symmetry.space_group_name_H-M   'P 1'
#
loop_
_entity.id
_entity.type
_entity.pdbx_description
1 polymer ?
#
loop_
_entity_poly.entity_id
_entity_poly.type
_entity_poly.pdbx_seq_one_letter_code
_entity_poly.pdbx_strand_id
1 'polypeptide(L)'
;MKTGIAIVSLAAALLALPALAQPGPSGGMGGGMGGGPGMGAASGSGMGPTSGTGKRQPMDCSKSKNPEACTAHQEARNKAQQACKDKAGPERKQCMHEQMQNVDCGKARSPQQCESRKQAYGACKGQQGPAFKQCVQQKMPSPDCAKSPNPQQCEQHAKVREACKDKVGPEHKACLREKLAPAK
;
A
#
# COMPACT_ATOMS: atom_id res chain seq x y z
N MET A 1 -38.90 -33.88 40.42
CA MET A 1 -38.78 -35.34 40.65
C MET A 1 -37.79 -35.91 39.63
N LYS A 2 -36.77 -36.65 40.13
CA LYS A 2 -35.91 -37.68 39.47
C LYS A 2 -35.04 -37.25 38.26
N THR A 3 -33.74 -36.94 38.40
CA THR A 3 -32.52 -37.79 38.58
C THR A 3 -32.10 -38.64 37.37
N GLY A 4 -30.84 -38.48 36.92
CA GLY A 4 -30.12 -39.47 36.10
C GLY A 4 -28.77 -38.97 35.55
N ILE A 5 -27.70 -39.08 36.34
CA ILE A 5 -26.28 -38.95 35.93
C ILE A 5 -25.79 -40.33 35.47
N ALA A 6 -25.00 -40.41 34.39
CA ALA A 6 -24.12 -41.54 34.14
C ALA A 6 -22.78 -41.06 33.53
N ILE A 7 -21.70 -41.37 34.24
CA ILE A 7 -20.27 -41.18 33.92
C ILE A 7 -19.72 -42.58 33.52
N VAL A 8 -18.47 -42.61 33.01
CA VAL A 8 -17.53 -43.75 32.82
C VAL A 8 -17.52 -44.23 31.35
N SER A 9 -16.42 -44.15 30.58
CA SER A 9 -15.08 -44.72 30.84
C SER A 9 -13.92 -44.00 30.13
N LEU A 10 -12.78 -43.95 30.82
CA LEU A 10 -11.43 -43.63 30.34
C LEU A 10 -10.89 -44.67 29.34
N ALA A 11 -10.03 -44.22 28.42
CA ALA A 11 -8.88 -45.00 27.96
C ALA A 11 -7.68 -44.08 27.70
N ALA A 12 -6.63 -44.28 28.49
CA ALA A 12 -5.36 -43.58 28.46
C ALA A 12 -4.39 -44.25 27.47
N ALA A 13 -3.59 -43.45 26.76
CA ALA A 13 -2.31 -43.90 26.19
C ALA A 13 -1.33 -42.72 26.14
N LEU A 14 -0.56 -42.58 27.22
CA LEU A 14 0.69 -41.83 27.27
C LEU A 14 1.77 -42.66 26.56
N LEU A 15 2.40 -42.11 25.53
CA LEU A 15 3.68 -42.61 25.03
C LEU A 15 4.73 -41.51 25.17
N ALA A 16 5.86 -41.94 25.73
CA ALA A 16 6.88 -41.13 26.38
C ALA A 16 7.84 -40.44 25.41
N LEU A 17 8.37 -39.30 25.85
CA LEU A 17 9.59 -38.68 25.33
C LEU A 17 10.82 -39.54 25.69
N PRO A 18 11.92 -39.36 24.95
CA PRO A 18 13.22 -39.18 25.58
C PRO A 18 13.77 -37.79 25.24
N ALA A 19 13.91 -36.98 26.29
CA ALA A 19 14.76 -35.81 26.29
C ALA A 19 16.22 -36.27 26.47
N LEU A 20 17.11 -35.82 25.58
CA LEU A 20 18.55 -35.81 25.81
C LEU A 20 19.04 -34.36 25.66
N ALA A 21 19.80 -33.92 26.65
CA ALA A 21 20.24 -32.56 26.88
C ALA A 21 21.56 -32.18 26.16
N GLN A 22 21.69 -30.89 25.82
CA GLN A 22 22.84 -29.93 25.75
C GLN A 22 24.31 -30.45 25.72
N PRO A 23 25.32 -29.80 25.04
CA PRO A 23 25.62 -28.35 25.12
C PRO A 23 26.33 -27.65 23.91
N GLY A 24 26.29 -26.31 23.89
CA GLY A 24 27.48 -25.46 23.65
C GLY A 24 27.87 -24.97 22.22
N PRO A 25 28.74 -23.93 22.14
CA PRO A 25 28.76 -22.88 21.10
C PRO A 25 29.97 -22.95 20.15
N SER A 26 29.94 -22.26 18.98
CA SER A 26 31.09 -21.57 18.35
C SER A 26 30.89 -21.23 16.85
N GLY A 27 31.45 -20.09 16.44
CA GLY A 27 31.84 -19.74 15.06
C GLY A 27 30.70 -19.20 14.17
N GLY A 28 30.64 -17.93 13.75
CA GLY A 28 31.75 -17.03 13.42
C GLY A 28 32.35 -17.36 12.06
N MET A 29 31.77 -16.83 10.98
CA MET A 29 32.38 -16.70 9.63
C MET A 29 31.46 -15.76 8.81
N GLY A 30 31.79 -14.51 8.48
CA GLY A 30 33.10 -13.86 8.47
C GLY A 30 33.92 -14.29 7.25
N GLY A 31 33.67 -13.65 6.10
CA GLY A 31 34.43 -13.80 4.85
C GLY A 31 33.50 -13.58 3.64
N GLY A 32 33.57 -12.51 2.85
CA GLY A 32 34.68 -11.61 2.59
C GLY A 32 35.61 -12.20 1.53
N MET A 33 35.24 -12.14 0.25
CA MET A 33 36.14 -11.97 -0.90
C MET A 33 35.37 -12.09 -2.22
N GLY A 34 35.57 -11.12 -3.12
CA GLY A 34 35.05 -11.19 -4.49
C GLY A 34 34.91 -9.82 -5.14
N GLY A 35 35.99 -9.04 -5.17
CA GLY A 35 36.07 -7.83 -5.98
C GLY A 35 36.10 -8.16 -7.47
N GLY A 36 35.33 -7.39 -8.24
CA GLY A 36 35.39 -7.36 -9.70
C GLY A 36 34.77 -6.06 -10.21
N PRO A 37 35.53 -5.18 -10.88
CA PRO A 37 35.00 -3.97 -11.50
C PRO A 37 34.44 -4.35 -12.88
N GLY A 38 33.13 -4.20 -13.07
CA GLY A 38 32.48 -4.62 -14.31
C GLY A 38 31.26 -3.78 -14.62
N MET A 39 31.40 -2.97 -15.67
CA MET A 39 30.39 -2.11 -16.28
C MET A 39 29.06 -2.81 -16.53
N GLY A 40 27.98 -2.07 -16.35
CA GLY A 40 26.64 -2.48 -16.76
C GLY A 40 25.65 -1.33 -16.65
N ALA A 41 25.79 -0.36 -17.54
CA ALA A 41 24.72 0.59 -17.83
C ALA A 41 23.48 -0.21 -18.27
N ALA A 42 22.43 -0.19 -17.43
CA ALA A 42 21.12 -0.67 -17.80
C ALA A 42 20.08 0.37 -17.41
N SER A 43 19.67 1.12 -18.43
CA SER A 43 18.39 1.80 -18.53
C SER A 43 17.28 0.95 -17.90
N GLY A 44 16.60 1.50 -16.89
CA GLY A 44 15.58 0.76 -16.17
C GLY A 44 14.92 1.58 -15.07
N SER A 45 14.19 2.63 -15.44
CA SER A 45 13.25 3.28 -14.52
C SER A 45 12.04 2.37 -14.29
N GLY A 46 12.20 1.37 -13.42
CA GLY A 46 11.18 0.40 -13.04
C GLY A 46 11.28 0.07 -11.56
N MET A 47 10.21 0.32 -10.82
CA MET A 47 10.12 0.24 -9.37
C MET A 47 10.37 -1.18 -8.82
N GLY A 48 11.37 -1.33 -7.95
CA GLY A 48 11.48 -2.45 -7.01
C GLY A 48 10.93 -2.07 -5.62
N PRO A 49 10.33 -3.01 -4.86
CA PRO A 49 10.00 -2.77 -3.47
C PRO A 49 11.29 -2.76 -2.66
N THR A 50 11.87 -1.59 -2.44
CA THR A 50 13.00 -1.46 -1.53
C THR A 50 12.51 -1.64 -0.10
N SER A 51 12.71 -2.84 0.41
CA SER A 51 12.81 -3.15 1.84
C SER A 51 14.05 -2.44 2.38
N GLY A 52 13.94 -1.13 2.60
CA GLY A 52 15.03 -0.30 3.08
C GLY A 52 14.59 0.50 4.29
N THR A 53 15.19 0.21 5.44
CA THR A 53 15.14 0.95 6.72
C THR A 53 15.83 2.32 6.63
N GLY A 54 15.61 3.05 5.53
CA GLY A 54 16.03 4.44 5.35
C GLY A 54 14.82 5.36 5.44
N LYS A 55 14.90 6.41 6.27
CA LYS A 55 13.94 7.52 6.21
C LYS A 55 13.96 8.03 4.76
N ARG A 56 12.86 7.81 4.02
CA ARG A 56 12.74 8.30 2.63
C ARG A 56 13.03 9.79 2.63
N GLN A 57 14.16 10.19 2.03
CA GLN A 57 14.50 11.61 1.90
C GLN A 57 13.37 12.33 1.14
N PRO A 58 13.07 13.58 1.49
CA PRO A 58 12.16 14.41 0.72
C PRO A 58 12.57 14.41 -0.76
N MET A 59 11.60 14.19 -1.65
CA MET A 59 11.86 14.22 -3.09
C MET A 59 12.28 15.63 -3.49
N ASP A 60 13.31 15.75 -4.34
CA ASP A 60 13.66 17.01 -4.96
C ASP A 60 12.62 17.36 -6.04
N CYS A 61 11.74 18.33 -5.74
CA CYS A 61 10.65 18.70 -6.64
C CYS A 61 11.12 19.30 -7.98
N SER A 62 12.34 19.87 -8.02
CA SER A 62 12.93 20.41 -9.25
C SER A 62 13.14 19.34 -10.31
N LYS A 63 13.30 18.08 -9.90
CA LYS A 63 13.51 16.92 -10.78
C LYS A 63 12.21 16.22 -11.20
N SER A 64 11.06 16.74 -10.78
CA SER A 64 9.77 16.10 -11.05
C SER A 64 9.15 16.58 -12.38
N LYS A 65 8.26 15.77 -12.97
CA LYS A 65 7.53 16.13 -14.20
C LYS A 65 6.58 17.33 -14.01
N ASN A 66 6.27 17.70 -12.78
CA ASN A 66 5.45 18.88 -12.45
C ASN A 66 5.95 19.44 -11.09
N PRO A 67 6.94 20.34 -11.11
CA PRO A 67 7.56 20.90 -9.91
C PRO A 67 6.57 21.64 -9.01
N GLU A 68 5.65 22.42 -9.59
CA GLU A 68 4.65 23.18 -8.82
C GLU A 68 3.71 22.27 -8.03
N ALA A 69 3.15 21.24 -8.67
CA ALA A 69 2.28 20.28 -8.00
C ALA A 69 3.05 19.47 -6.94
N CYS A 70 4.33 19.20 -7.17
CA CYS A 70 5.20 18.55 -6.18
C CYS A 70 5.39 19.44 -4.96
N THR A 71 5.75 20.71 -5.14
CA THR A 71 5.95 21.68 -4.05
C THR A 71 4.65 21.89 -3.28
N ALA A 72 3.53 22.09 -3.97
CA ALA A 72 2.22 22.22 -3.32
C ALA A 72 1.86 20.99 -2.47
N HIS A 73 2.19 19.78 -2.95
CA HIS A 73 1.99 18.56 -2.18
C HIS A 73 2.90 18.49 -0.95
N GLN A 74 4.17 18.91 -1.06
CA GLN A 74 5.08 18.98 0.08
C GLN A 74 4.60 19.97 1.14
N GLU A 75 4.19 21.16 0.73
CA GLU A 75 3.63 22.17 1.63
C GLU A 75 2.38 21.66 2.36
N ALA A 76 1.44 21.02 1.64
CA ALA A 76 0.25 20.43 2.24
C ALA A 76 0.62 19.34 3.26
N ARG A 77 1.63 18.51 2.96
CA ARG A 77 2.14 17.48 3.88
C ARG A 77 2.81 18.10 5.10
N ASN A 78 3.59 19.16 4.94
CA ASN A 78 4.27 19.84 6.04
C ASN A 78 3.24 20.52 6.96
N LYS A 79 2.22 21.18 6.41
CA LYS A 79 1.11 21.75 7.17
C LYS A 79 0.35 20.67 7.96
N ALA A 80 0.03 19.54 7.32
CA ALA A 80 -0.59 18.39 8.00
C ALA A 80 0.31 17.85 9.14
N GLN A 81 1.63 17.78 8.91
CA GLN A 81 2.58 17.36 9.94
C GLN A 81 2.64 18.31 11.13
N GLN A 82 2.61 19.63 10.88
CA GLN A 82 2.56 20.63 11.94
C GLN A 82 1.25 20.59 12.72
N ALA A 83 0.11 20.48 12.03
CA ALA A 83 -1.21 20.38 12.65
C ALA A 83 -1.39 19.12 13.50
N CYS A 84 -0.74 18.01 13.11
CA CYS A 84 -0.82 16.74 13.81
C CYS A 84 0.45 16.41 14.62
N LYS A 85 1.30 17.42 14.94
CA LYS A 85 2.61 17.20 15.57
C LYS A 85 2.50 16.61 16.97
N ASP A 86 1.48 17.01 17.72
CA ASP A 86 1.26 16.64 19.12
C ASP A 86 0.50 15.31 19.26
N LYS A 87 0.09 14.70 18.14
CA LYS A 87 -0.60 13.40 18.11
C LYS A 87 0.40 12.27 17.87
N ALA A 88 0.17 11.12 18.49
CA ALA A 88 0.97 9.92 18.28
C ALA A 88 0.12 8.73 17.83
N GLY A 89 0.78 7.66 17.35
CA GLY A 89 0.13 6.38 17.08
C GLY A 89 -1.09 6.46 16.12
N PRO A 90 -2.20 5.75 16.43
CA PRO A 90 -3.41 5.75 15.62
C PRO A 90 -4.03 7.14 15.42
N GLU A 91 -4.02 7.99 16.45
CA GLU A 91 -4.60 9.34 16.40
C GLU A 91 -3.85 10.24 15.43
N ARG A 92 -2.52 10.14 15.40
CA ARG A 92 -1.70 10.86 14.41
C ARG A 92 -2.04 10.45 12.99
N LYS A 93 -2.22 9.14 12.77
CA LYS A 93 -2.56 8.60 11.45
C LYS A 93 -3.92 9.09 10.99
N GLN A 94 -4.89 9.15 11.89
CA GLN A 94 -6.25 9.63 11.60
C GLN A 94 -6.23 11.13 11.30
N CYS A 95 -5.56 11.94 12.12
CA CYS A 95 -5.37 13.38 11.88
C CYS A 95 -4.70 13.65 10.53
N MET A 96 -3.60 12.95 10.22
CA MET A 96 -2.91 13.10 8.93
C MET A 96 -3.80 12.70 7.75
N HIS A 97 -4.66 11.69 7.94
CA HIS A 97 -5.59 11.28 6.91
C HIS A 97 -6.63 12.38 6.63
N GLU A 98 -7.21 12.94 7.68
CA GLU A 98 -8.20 14.04 7.58
C GLU A 98 -7.59 15.31 6.97
N GLN A 99 -6.38 15.71 7.39
CA GLN A 99 -5.68 16.86 6.83
C GLN A 99 -5.44 16.68 5.32
N MET A 100 -5.07 15.48 4.89
CA MET A 100 -4.77 15.17 3.49
C MET A 100 -6.02 14.99 2.61
N GLN A 101 -7.23 14.90 3.18
CA GLN A 101 -8.48 14.87 2.41
C GLN A 101 -8.91 16.26 1.92
N ASN A 102 -8.41 17.32 2.55
CA ASN A 102 -8.79 18.72 2.26
C ASN A 102 -7.74 19.45 1.41
N VAL A 103 -7.02 18.74 0.54
CA VAL A 103 -6.03 19.35 -0.35
C VAL A 103 -6.70 20.27 -1.38
N ASP A 104 -6.03 21.36 -1.70
CA ASP A 104 -6.42 22.27 -2.78
C ASP A 104 -6.18 21.58 -4.14
N CYS A 105 -7.27 21.17 -4.78
CA CYS A 105 -7.22 20.50 -6.07
C CYS A 105 -6.77 21.42 -7.21
N GLY A 106 -6.84 22.75 -7.06
CA GLY A 106 -6.31 23.71 -8.04
C GLY A 106 -4.79 23.60 -8.19
N LYS A 107 -4.09 23.15 -7.15
CA LYS A 107 -2.64 22.95 -7.15
C LYS A 107 -2.22 21.50 -7.47
N ALA A 108 -3.18 20.63 -7.76
CA ALA A 108 -2.90 19.24 -8.10
C ALA A 108 -2.46 19.12 -9.57
N ARG A 109 -1.64 18.10 -9.87
CA ARG A 109 -1.24 17.78 -11.25
C ARG A 109 -2.43 17.55 -12.18
N SER A 110 -3.56 17.06 -11.64
CA SER A 110 -4.82 16.94 -12.35
C SER A 110 -5.96 17.40 -11.43
N PRO A 111 -6.46 18.64 -11.60
CA PRO A 111 -7.54 19.18 -10.77
C PRO A 111 -8.80 18.33 -10.85
N GLN A 112 -9.20 17.92 -12.06
CA GLN A 112 -10.40 17.11 -12.27
C GLN A 112 -10.31 15.76 -11.54
N GLN A 113 -9.16 15.07 -11.61
CA GLN A 113 -8.96 13.81 -10.89
C GLN A 113 -8.93 13.99 -9.38
N CYS A 114 -8.37 15.10 -8.89
CA CYS A 114 -8.37 15.44 -7.49
C CYS A 114 -9.79 15.66 -6.96
N GLU A 115 -10.61 16.45 -7.67
CA GLU A 115 -12.00 16.71 -7.29
C GLU A 115 -12.85 15.43 -7.30
N SER A 116 -12.72 14.59 -8.33
CA SER A 116 -13.39 13.29 -8.37
C SER A 116 -13.01 12.41 -7.17
N ARG A 117 -11.74 12.41 -6.76
CA ARG A 117 -11.27 11.68 -5.57
C ARG A 117 -11.83 12.27 -4.28
N LYS A 118 -11.92 13.60 -4.17
CA LYS A 118 -12.48 14.28 -3.01
C LYS A 118 -13.97 13.96 -2.84
N GLN A 119 -14.73 13.93 -3.93
CA GLN A 119 -16.13 13.48 -3.94
C GLN A 119 -16.26 12.02 -3.47
N ALA A 120 -15.44 11.12 -4.00
CA ALA A 120 -15.43 9.72 -3.57
C ALA A 120 -15.05 9.56 -2.09
N TYR A 121 -14.09 10.34 -1.59
CA TYR A 121 -13.74 10.36 -0.17
C TYR A 121 -14.88 10.86 0.71
N GLY A 122 -15.59 11.92 0.29
CA GLY A 122 -16.77 12.43 0.98
C GLY A 122 -17.89 11.39 1.06
N ALA A 123 -18.17 10.69 -0.05
CA ALA A 123 -19.16 9.61 -0.10
C ALA A 123 -18.79 8.38 0.75
N CYS A 124 -17.50 8.20 1.05
CA CYS A 124 -16.97 7.09 1.82
C CYS A 124 -16.55 7.46 3.25
N LYS A 125 -16.94 8.66 3.70
CA LYS A 125 -16.66 9.15 5.05
C LYS A 125 -17.28 8.19 6.08
N GLY A 126 -16.52 7.88 7.13
CA GLY A 126 -16.94 6.93 8.18
C GLY A 126 -16.43 5.50 7.97
N GLN A 127 -15.95 5.15 6.77
CA GLN A 127 -15.22 3.89 6.56
C GLN A 127 -13.72 4.08 6.80
N GLN A 128 -13.03 3.01 7.19
CA GLN A 128 -11.57 3.01 7.33
C GLN A 128 -10.95 1.75 6.72
N GLY A 129 -9.63 1.76 6.52
CA GLY A 129 -8.89 0.57 6.12
C GLY A 129 -9.31 0.01 4.74
N PRO A 130 -9.45 -1.32 4.59
CA PRO A 130 -9.86 -1.95 3.33
C PRO A 130 -11.24 -1.52 2.84
N ALA A 131 -12.22 -1.35 3.76
CA ALA A 131 -13.58 -0.93 3.42
C ALA A 131 -13.59 0.46 2.76
N PHE A 132 -12.87 1.43 3.34
CA PHE A 132 -12.72 2.76 2.74
C PHE A 132 -12.15 2.69 1.31
N LYS A 133 -11.12 1.85 1.09
CA LYS A 133 -10.52 1.70 -0.23
C LYS A 133 -11.50 1.12 -1.25
N GLN A 134 -12.30 0.14 -0.83
CA GLN A 134 -13.34 -0.46 -1.66
C GLN A 134 -14.43 0.55 -2.01
N CYS A 135 -14.94 1.27 -1.01
CA CYS A 135 -15.93 2.31 -1.24
C CYS A 135 -15.42 3.37 -2.20
N VAL A 136 -14.20 3.88 -2.00
CA VAL A 136 -13.61 4.88 -2.89
C VAL A 136 -13.47 4.34 -4.30
N GLN A 137 -13.04 3.08 -4.45
CA GLN A 137 -12.94 2.46 -5.76
C GLN A 137 -14.30 2.38 -6.47
N GLN A 138 -15.37 2.01 -5.76
CA GLN A 138 -16.72 1.95 -6.31
C GLN A 138 -17.32 3.32 -6.61
N LYS A 139 -16.93 4.37 -5.88
CA LYS A 139 -17.44 5.74 -6.02
C LYS A 139 -16.58 6.61 -6.93
N MET A 140 -15.41 6.14 -7.36
CA MET A 140 -14.57 6.86 -8.30
C MET A 140 -15.18 6.81 -9.70
N PRO A 141 -15.38 7.97 -10.36
CA PRO A 141 -15.86 7.98 -11.73
C PRO A 141 -14.83 7.38 -12.68
N SER A 142 -15.31 6.76 -13.76
CA SER A 142 -14.46 6.31 -14.84
C SER A 142 -13.69 7.50 -15.45
N PRO A 143 -12.42 7.31 -15.82
CA PRO A 143 -11.62 8.40 -16.39
C PRO A 143 -12.14 8.79 -17.78
N ASP A 144 -12.12 10.09 -18.07
CA ASP A 144 -12.38 10.62 -19.41
C ASP A 144 -11.14 10.40 -20.29
N CYS A 145 -11.10 9.25 -20.98
CA CYS A 145 -9.94 8.83 -21.77
C CYS A 145 -9.72 9.66 -23.02
N ALA A 146 -10.72 10.42 -23.50
CA ALA A 146 -10.56 11.33 -24.63
C ALA A 146 -9.61 12.50 -24.31
N LYS A 147 -9.48 12.87 -23.02
CA LYS A 147 -8.57 13.91 -22.55
C LYS A 147 -7.20 13.38 -22.11
N SER A 148 -6.96 12.08 -22.25
CA SER A 148 -5.69 11.46 -21.89
C SER A 148 -4.64 11.67 -22.99
N PRO A 149 -3.36 11.92 -22.66
CA PRO A 149 -2.27 11.90 -23.64
C PRO A 149 -2.13 10.56 -24.38
N ASN A 150 -2.63 9.47 -23.79
CA ASN A 150 -2.75 8.17 -24.44
C ASN A 150 -4.16 7.60 -24.18
N PRO A 151 -5.11 7.82 -25.12
CA PRO A 151 -6.49 7.35 -24.99
C PRO A 151 -6.59 5.83 -24.95
N GLN A 152 -5.87 5.12 -25.84
CA GLN A 152 -5.90 3.65 -25.91
C GLN A 152 -5.42 3.00 -24.61
N GLN A 153 -4.31 3.48 -24.05
CA GLN A 153 -3.83 3.00 -22.76
C GLN A 153 -4.81 3.34 -21.63
N CYS A 154 -5.41 4.53 -21.66
CA CYS A 154 -6.42 4.90 -20.67
C CYS A 154 -7.63 3.95 -20.70
N GLU A 155 -8.15 3.66 -21.88
CA GLU A 155 -9.28 2.75 -22.08
C GLU A 155 -8.97 1.33 -21.64
N GLN A 156 -7.78 0.80 -21.98
CA GLN A 156 -7.33 -0.50 -21.48
C GLN A 156 -7.31 -0.52 -19.95
N HIS A 157 -6.72 0.48 -19.33
CA HIS A 157 -6.70 0.58 -17.86
C HIS A 157 -8.09 0.77 -17.25
N ALA A 158 -9.02 1.46 -17.93
CA ALA A 158 -10.40 1.61 -17.48
C ALA A 158 -11.15 0.27 -17.54
N LYS A 159 -11.04 -0.46 -18.64
CA LYS A 159 -11.63 -1.80 -18.81
C LYS A 159 -11.12 -2.79 -17.77
N VAL A 160 -9.81 -2.80 -17.52
CA VAL A 160 -9.23 -3.67 -16.50
C VAL A 160 -9.66 -3.27 -15.08
N ARG A 161 -9.78 -1.97 -14.79
CA ARG A 161 -10.31 -1.51 -13.49
C ARG A 161 -11.76 -1.99 -13.28
N GLU A 162 -12.60 -1.91 -14.31
CA GLU A 162 -13.96 -2.45 -14.25
C GLU A 162 -13.98 -3.96 -14.04
N ALA A 163 -13.15 -4.72 -14.76
CA ALA A 163 -13.06 -6.18 -14.61
C ALA A 163 -12.53 -6.62 -13.22
N CYS A 164 -11.74 -5.77 -12.56
CA CYS A 164 -11.15 -6.06 -11.26
C CYS A 164 -11.86 -5.35 -10.08
N LYS A 165 -13.00 -4.69 -10.30
CA LYS A 165 -13.65 -3.83 -9.29
C LYS A 165 -14.16 -4.55 -8.05
N ASP A 166 -14.46 -5.84 -8.19
CA ASP A 166 -14.97 -6.68 -7.10
C ASP A 166 -13.84 -7.19 -6.18
N LYS A 167 -12.58 -7.00 -6.57
CA LYS A 167 -11.41 -7.39 -5.79
C LYS A 167 -10.88 -6.21 -4.99
N VAL A 168 -10.35 -6.48 -3.80
CA VAL A 168 -9.78 -5.45 -2.91
C VAL A 168 -8.34 -5.78 -2.53
N GLY A 169 -7.57 -4.73 -2.20
CA GLY A 169 -6.24 -4.91 -1.61
C GLY A 169 -5.25 -5.68 -2.51
N PRO A 170 -4.57 -6.73 -2.00
CA PRO A 170 -3.61 -7.51 -2.76
C PRO A 170 -4.19 -8.19 -4.00
N GLU A 171 -5.40 -8.73 -3.90
CA GLU A 171 -6.06 -9.41 -5.02
C GLU A 171 -6.39 -8.46 -6.17
N HIS A 172 -6.85 -7.24 -5.83
CA HIS A 172 -7.07 -6.20 -6.83
C HIS A 172 -5.78 -5.90 -7.60
N LYS A 173 -4.66 -5.74 -6.89
CA LYS A 173 -3.36 -5.50 -7.51
C LYS A 173 -2.89 -6.66 -8.37
N ALA A 174 -3.13 -7.90 -7.94
CA ALA A 174 -2.82 -9.08 -8.73
C ALA A 174 -3.63 -9.11 -10.03
N CYS A 175 -4.94 -8.89 -9.95
CA CYS A 175 -5.83 -8.81 -11.11
C CYS A 175 -5.42 -7.72 -12.10
N LEU A 176 -5.16 -6.50 -11.60
CA LEU A 176 -4.65 -5.42 -12.45
C LEU A 176 -3.34 -5.80 -13.14
N ARG A 177 -2.40 -6.44 -12.41
CA ARG A 177 -1.09 -6.82 -12.97
C ARG A 177 -1.23 -7.89 -14.04
N GLU A 178 -2.04 -8.91 -13.81
CA GLU A 178 -2.28 -9.99 -14.78
C GLU A 178 -2.90 -9.44 -16.07
N LYS A 179 -3.88 -8.55 -15.95
CA LYS A 179 -4.68 -8.04 -17.06
C LYS A 179 -4.01 -6.87 -17.81
N LEU A 180 -3.07 -6.15 -17.18
CA LEU A 180 -2.28 -5.07 -17.79
C LEU A 180 -0.86 -5.49 -18.17
N ALA A 181 -0.45 -6.74 -17.87
CA ALA A 181 0.82 -7.24 -18.34
C ALA A 181 0.85 -7.19 -19.88
N PRO A 182 1.94 -6.70 -20.50
CA PRO A 182 2.08 -6.84 -21.94
C PRO A 182 2.00 -8.33 -22.29
N ALA A 183 1.26 -8.66 -23.35
CA ALA A 183 1.26 -10.00 -23.90
C ALA A 183 2.72 -10.38 -24.18
N LYS A 184 3.15 -11.54 -23.67
CA LYS A 184 4.48 -12.08 -23.93
C LYS A 184 4.63 -12.45 -25.39
#